data_AF-A0A925KH27-F1
#
_entry.id   AF-A0A925KH27-F1
#
_cell.length_a   1.000
_cell.length_b   1.000
_cell.length_c   1.000
_cell.angle_alpha   90.00
_cell.angle_beta   90.00
_cell.angle_gamma   90.00
#
_symmetry.space_group_name_H-M   'P 1'
#
loop_
_entity.id
_entity.type
_entity.pdbx_description
1 polymer ?
#
loop_
_entity_poly.entity_id
_entity_poly.type
_entity_poly.pdbx_seq_one_letter_code
_entity_poly.pdbx_strand_id
1 'polypeptide(L)' 'VSAMYYDFKNRQLPTHERGGTIDLRFATMMNALDLPLRDAHDALNDAVMAGLAFIKLRRLLAMR' A
#
# COMPACT_ATOMS: atom_id res chain seq x y z
N VAL A 1 -1.57 7.35 0.60
CA VAL A 1 -1.44 5.90 0.30
C VAL A 1 -0.51 5.21 1.29
N SER A 2 0.73 5.67 1.49
CA SER A 2 1.71 4.99 2.36
C SER A 2 1.24 4.81 3.81
N ALA A 3 0.61 5.82 4.43
CA ALA A 3 0.03 5.69 5.77
C ALA A 3 -1.09 4.63 5.83
N MET A 4 -1.98 4.61 4.83
CA MET A 4 -3.04 3.59 4.76
C MET A 4 -2.46 2.19 4.57
N TYR A 5 -1.38 2.05 3.78
CA TYR A 5 -0.68 0.78 3.62
C TYR A 5 0.01 0.35 4.92
N TYR A 6 0.68 1.29 5.60
CA TYR A 6 1.27 1.06 6.92
C TYR A 6 0.22 0.54 7.89
N ASP A 7 -0.91 1.24 8.05
CA ASP A 7 -1.99 0.82 8.94
C ASP A 7 -2.54 -0.56 8.56
N PHE A 8 -2.76 -0.79 7.26
CA PHE A 8 -3.23 -2.08 6.76
C PHE A 8 -2.27 -3.22 7.11
N LYS A 9 -0.97 -3.06 6.89
CA LYS A 9 0.04 -4.08 7.18
C LYS A 9 0.27 -4.24 8.67
N ASN A 10 0.38 -3.14 9.42
CA ASN A 10 0.59 -3.13 10.86
C ASN A 10 -0.55 -3.84 11.61
N ARG A 11 -1.80 -3.70 11.15
CA ARG A 11 -2.96 -4.42 11.73
C ARG A 11 -2.90 -5.94 11.52
N GLN A 12 -2.22 -6.41 10.47
CA GLN A 12 -2.04 -7.84 10.17
C GLN A 12 -0.90 -8.48 10.97
N LEU A 13 0.03 -7.68 11.51
CA LEU A 13 1.13 -8.19 12.31
C LEU A 13 0.63 -8.69 13.70
N PRO A 14 1.29 -9.72 14.26
CA PRO A 14 1.13 -10.09 15.66
C PRO A 14 1.34 -8.88 16.58
N THR A 15 0.62 -8.82 17.71
CA THR A 15 0.65 -7.65 18.61
C THR A 15 2.06 -7.22 19.03
N HIS A 16 2.98 -8.17 19.21
CA HIS A 16 4.36 -7.91 19.61
C HIS A 16 5.26 -7.37 18.48
N GLU A 17 4.84 -7.48 17.22
CA GLU A 17 5.55 -6.96 16.05
C GLU A 17 4.96 -5.63 15.53
N ARG A 18 3.82 -5.20 16.09
CA ARG A 18 3.16 -3.94 15.72
C ARG A 18 4.05 -2.74 16.06
N GLY A 19 4.02 -1.73 15.20
CA GLY A 19 4.85 -0.53 15.33
C GLY A 19 6.26 -0.70 14.75
N GLY A 20 6.59 -1.88 14.22
CA GLY A 20 7.87 -2.13 13.55
C GLY A 20 8.02 -1.42 12.19
N THR A 21 9.19 -1.59 11.59
CA THR A 21 9.50 -1.07 10.25
C THR A 21 8.74 -1.84 9.18
N ILE A 22 7.98 -1.12 8.35
CA ILE A 22 7.28 -1.66 7.18
C ILE A 22 7.89 -1.02 5.94
N ASP A 23 8.20 -1.84 4.92
CA ASP A 23 8.71 -1.34 3.64
C ASP A 23 7.59 -0.59 2.89
N LEU A 24 7.76 0.74 2.77
CA LEU A 24 6.83 1.65 2.11
C LEU A 24 7.28 2.03 0.70
N ARG A 25 8.29 1.35 0.13
CA ARG A 25 8.67 1.55 -1.27
C ARG A 25 7.47 1.24 -2.16
N PHE A 26 7.26 2.09 -3.15
CA PHE A 26 6.06 2.05 -3.97
C PHE A 26 5.88 0.70 -4.69
N ALA A 27 6.95 0.18 -5.31
CA ALA A 27 6.93 -1.14 -5.93
C ALA A 27 6.59 -2.27 -4.95
N THR A 28 7.12 -2.22 -3.72
CA THR A 28 6.77 -3.18 -2.67
C THR A 28 5.28 -3.13 -2.34
N MET A 29 4.72 -1.92 -2.20
CA MET A 29 3.28 -1.75 -1.93
C MET A 29 2.43 -2.28 -3.09
N MET A 30 2.77 -1.97 -4.33
CA MET A 30 2.03 -2.42 -5.51
C MET A 30 2.03 -3.94 -5.64
N ASN A 31 3.20 -4.58 -5.46
CA ASN A 31 3.32 -6.04 -5.46
C ASN A 31 2.56 -6.69 -4.31
N ALA A 32 2.69 -6.17 -3.08
CA ALA A 32 2.00 -6.71 -1.91
C ALA A 32 0.48 -6.54 -1.98
N LEU A 33 0.02 -5.49 -2.68
CA LEU A 33 -1.38 -5.27 -2.97
C LEU A 33 -1.82 -5.96 -4.25
N ASP A 34 -1.00 -6.77 -4.94
CA ASP A 34 -1.37 -7.42 -6.20
C ASP A 34 -2.00 -6.41 -7.19
N LEU A 35 -1.24 -5.35 -7.48
CA LEU A 35 -1.61 -4.28 -8.40
C LEU A 35 -0.56 -4.16 -9.51
N PRO A 36 -0.97 -3.76 -10.73
CA PRO A 36 -0.05 -3.62 -11.84
C PRO A 36 0.99 -2.54 -11.58
N LEU A 37 2.25 -2.85 -11.83
CA LEU A 37 3.37 -1.91 -11.80
C LEU A 37 3.63 -1.39 -13.22
N ARG A 38 3.82 -0.08 -13.36
CA ARG A 38 4.24 0.59 -14.59
C ARG A 38 5.61 1.24 -14.36
N ASP A 39 6.26 1.66 -15.43
CA ASP A 39 7.50 2.42 -15.32
C ASP A 39 7.30 3.63 -14.42
N ALA A 40 8.08 3.66 -13.34
CA ALA A 40 8.12 4.75 -12.38
C ALA A 40 8.84 5.96 -12.99
N HIS A 41 8.62 7.14 -12.40
CA HIS A 41 9.15 8.44 -12.87
C HIS A 41 8.40 9.08 -14.03
N ASP A 42 7.24 8.54 -14.40
CA ASP A 42 6.21 9.26 -15.16
C ASP A 42 5.08 9.67 -14.20
N ALA A 43 4.83 10.98 -14.10
CA ALA A 43 3.91 11.52 -13.10
C ALA A 43 2.47 11.01 -13.28
N LEU A 44 2.07 10.69 -14.52
CA LEU A 44 0.75 10.13 -14.80
C LEU A 44 0.67 8.68 -14.34
N ASN A 45 1.65 7.85 -14.66
CA ASN A 45 1.74 6.47 -14.19
C ASN A 45 1.74 6.44 -12.65
N ASP A 46 2.52 7.30 -12.00
CA ASP A 46 2.58 7.39 -10.54
C ASP A 46 1.22 7.78 -9.94
N ALA A 47 0.52 8.75 -10.54
CA ALA A 47 -0.81 9.15 -10.10
C ALA A 47 -1.85 8.02 -10.27
N VAL A 48 -1.82 7.31 -11.41
CA VAL A 48 -2.72 6.18 -11.67
C VAL A 48 -2.45 5.04 -10.69
N MET A 49 -1.19 4.65 -10.51
CA MET A 49 -0.81 3.60 -9.56
C MET A 49 -1.19 3.97 -8.12
N ALA A 50 -1.00 5.23 -7.72
CA ALA A 50 -1.41 5.73 -6.41
C ALA A 50 -2.94 5.68 -6.24
N GLY A 51 -3.69 6.01 -7.29
CA GLY A 51 -5.15 5.90 -7.32
C GLY A 51 -5.64 4.45 -7.15
N LEU A 52 -5.04 3.50 -7.85
CA LEU A 52 -5.34 2.06 -7.71
C LEU A 52 -5.09 1.59 -6.27
N ALA A 53 -3.91 1.91 -5.72
CA ALA A 53 -3.54 1.58 -4.35
C ALA A 53 -4.51 2.20 -3.33
N PHE A 54 -4.87 3.48 -3.52
CA PHE A 54 -5.83 4.17 -2.66
C PHE A 54 -7.18 3.46 -2.63
N ILE A 55 -7.77 3.17 -3.79
CA ILE A 55 -9.09 2.51 -3.87
C ILE A 55 -9.04 1.13 -3.21
N LYS A 56 -8.00 0.32 -3.48
CA LYS A 56 -7.84 -1.02 -2.89
C LYS A 56 -7.71 -0.95 -1.37
N LEU A 57 -6.82 -0.09 -0.86
CA LEU A 57 -6.61 0.08 0.58
C LEU A 57 -7.87 0.60 1.28
N ARG A 58 -8.59 1.57 0.68
CA ARG A 58 -9.81 2.10 1.27
C ARG A 58 -10.89 1.02 1.40
N ARG A 59 -10.98 0.08 0.44
CA ARG A 59 -11.88 -1.09 0.55
C ARG A 59 -11.42 -2.04 1.65
N LEU A 60 -10.14 -2.42 1.67
CA LEU A 60 -9.57 -3.33 2.67
C LEU A 60 -9.70 -2.81 4.10
N LEU A 61 -9.58 -1.49 4.29
CA LEU A 61 -9.72 -0.83 5.59
C LEU A 61 -11.18 -0.59 6.00
N ALA A 62 -12.12 -0.54 5.05
CA ALA A 62 -13.55 -0.35 5.34
C ALA A 62 -14.31 -1.66 5.55
N MET A 63 -13.83 -2.79 5.01
CA MET A 63 -14.46 -4.11 5.16
C MET A 63 -14.12 -4.81 6.49
N ARG A 64 -13.76 -4.06 7.54
CA ARG A 64 -13.37 -4.63 8.83
C ARG A 64 -13.77 -3.76 10.01
#